data_AF-A0A645G6N1-F1
#
_entry.id   AF-A0A645G6N1-F1
#
_cell.length_a   1.000
_cell.length_b   1.000
_cell.length_c   1.000
_cell.angle_alpha   90.00
_cell.angle_beta   90.00
_cell.angle_gamma   90.00
#
_symmetry.space_group_name_H-M   'P 1'
#
loop_
_entity.id
_entity.type
_entity.pdbx_description
1 polymer ?
#
loop_
_entity_poly.entity_id
_entity_poly.type
_entity_poly.pdbx_seq_one_letter_code
_entity_poly.pdbx_strand_id
1 'polypeptide(L)'
;MNVPLVIARRQSKVYEGSAVNINYPGGKGAIETMSLSRRAVKTGQRALIVDDLIRGGGTARGLISLMDEFNVEVIGLSFVLAQDTPPRRPIENEKTLLLFSGGGEDEPLSIRPADWITSGI
;
A
#
# COMPACT_ATOMS: atom_id res chain seq x y z
N MET A 1 3.11 14.18 -12.73
CA MET A 1 4.42 13.58 -12.43
C MET A 1 4.91 12.80 -13.65
N ASN A 2 6.20 12.85 -13.95
CA ASN A 2 6.84 12.10 -15.04
C ASN A 2 7.85 11.10 -14.46
N VAL A 3 7.34 10.12 -13.70
CA VAL A 3 8.14 9.11 -13.00
C VAL A 3 7.76 7.70 -13.46
N PRO A 4 8.66 6.71 -13.43
CA PRO A 4 8.34 5.34 -13.81
C PRO A 4 7.27 4.70 -12.92
N LEU A 5 6.37 3.92 -13.53
CA LEU A 5 5.43 3.06 -12.81
C LEU A 5 6.04 1.67 -12.64
N VAL A 6 6.01 1.17 -11.40
CA VAL A 6 6.46 -0.17 -11.06
C VAL A 6 5.32 -0.89 -10.33
N ILE A 7 5.04 -2.14 -10.72
CA ILE A 7 3.91 -2.91 -10.21
C ILE A 7 4.43 -4.14 -9.45
N ALA A 8 4.25 -4.16 -8.14
CA ALA A 8 4.47 -5.36 -7.32
C ALA A 8 3.43 -6.43 -7.67
N ARG A 9 3.84 -7.69 -7.68
CA ARG A 9 2.99 -8.84 -8.06
C ARG A 9 2.78 -9.77 -6.89
N ARG A 10 1.57 -10.30 -6.71
CA ARG A 10 1.29 -11.34 -5.69
C ARG A 10 1.90 -12.72 -6.01
N GLN A 11 2.33 -12.93 -7.24
CA GLN A 11 3.05 -14.11 -7.69
C GLN A 11 4.05 -13.69 -8.77
N SER A 12 5.29 -14.16 -8.67
CA SER A 12 6.26 -14.01 -9.75
C SER A 12 5.99 -15.05 -10.82
N LYS A 13 6.13 -14.66 -12.10
CA LYS A 13 6.06 -15.64 -13.19
C LYS A 13 7.47 -16.18 -13.46
N VAL A 14 7.59 -17.49 -13.66
CA VAL A 14 8.87 -18.20 -13.81
C VAL A 14 9.78 -17.60 -14.89
N TYR A 15 9.23 -16.94 -15.91
CA TYR A 15 9.97 -16.32 -17.00
C TYR A 15 10.43 -14.86 -16.73
N GLU A 16 10.11 -14.26 -15.58
CA GLU A 16 10.49 -12.87 -15.25
C GLU A 16 11.92 -12.74 -14.72
N GLY A 17 12.61 -13.87 -14.58
CA GLY A 17 13.99 -13.94 -14.09
C GLY A 17 14.07 -13.72 -12.57
N SER A 18 15.17 -13.12 -12.13
CA SER A 18 15.45 -12.93 -10.71
C SER A 18 14.48 -11.92 -10.06
N ALA A 19 13.85 -12.32 -8.97
CA ALA A 19 12.90 -11.50 -8.21
C ALA A 19 13.24 -11.46 -6.71
N VAL A 20 12.89 -10.35 -6.08
CA VAL A 20 12.77 -10.24 -4.62
C VAL A 20 11.35 -10.65 -4.25
N ASN A 21 11.21 -11.47 -3.22
CA ASN A 21 9.92 -11.91 -2.70
C ASN A 21 9.90 -11.63 -1.21
N ILE A 22 8.78 -11.10 -0.72
CA ILE A 22 8.55 -10.91 0.71
C ILE A 22 7.20 -11.51 1.11
N ASN A 23 7.06 -11.85 2.38
CA ASN A 23 5.81 -12.31 2.96
C ASN A 23 5.24 -11.22 3.89
N TYR A 24 3.92 -11.03 3.86
CA TYR A 24 3.24 -10.03 4.68
C TYR A 24 1.87 -10.54 5.15
N PRO A 25 1.33 -10.02 6.26
CA PRO A 25 -0.04 -10.30 6.66
C PRO A 25 -1.03 -9.70 5.65
N GLY A 26 -1.78 -10.55 4.95
CA GLY A 26 -2.82 -10.14 4.02
C GLY A 26 -4.05 -9.59 4.74
N GLY A 27 -4.91 -8.89 4.00
CA GLY A 27 -6.13 -8.27 4.54
C GLY A 27 -7.18 -9.25 5.09
N LYS A 28 -7.01 -10.56 4.82
CA LYS A 28 -7.89 -11.65 5.27
C LYS A 28 -7.25 -12.53 6.36
N GLY A 29 -6.12 -12.10 6.94
CA GLY A 29 -5.42 -12.82 8.02
C GLY A 29 -4.49 -13.95 7.56
N ALA A 30 -4.52 -14.34 6.29
CA ALA A 30 -3.53 -15.24 5.70
C ALA A 30 -2.21 -14.50 5.43
N ILE A 31 -1.09 -15.23 5.44
CA ILE A 31 0.18 -14.71 4.92
C ILE A 31 0.11 -14.71 3.40
N GLU A 32 0.40 -13.56 2.80
CA GLU A 32 0.48 -13.37 1.36
C GLU A 32 1.94 -13.09 0.97
N THR A 33 2.29 -13.45 -0.26
CA THR A 33 3.60 -13.14 -0.85
C THR A 33 3.44 -12.03 -1.87
N MET A 34 4.37 -11.09 -1.90
CA MET A 34 4.52 -10.15 -3.01
C MET A 34 5.94 -10.19 -3.55
N SER A 35 6.08 -9.85 -4.83
CA SER A 35 7.31 -9.99 -5.57
C SER A 35 7.54 -8.84 -6.52
N LEU A 36 8.81 -8.56 -6.77
CA LEU A 36 9.24 -7.58 -7.75
C LEU A 36 10.54 -8.01 -8.43
N SER A 37 10.60 -7.82 -9.74
CA SER A 37 11.79 -8.15 -10.53
C SER A 37 12.97 -7.29 -10.08
N ARG A 38 14.17 -7.90 -9.95
CA ARG A 38 15.37 -7.17 -9.49
C ARG A 38 15.78 -6.01 -10.39
N ARG A 39 15.33 -6.01 -11.65
CA ARG A 39 15.59 -4.94 -12.62
C ARG A 39 14.59 -3.79 -12.56
N ALA A 40 13.52 -3.91 -11.77
CA ALA A 40 12.41 -2.95 -11.77
C ALA A 40 12.75 -1.65 -11.03
N VAL A 41 13.64 -1.72 -10.04
CA VAL A 41 14.01 -0.59 -9.18
C VAL A 41 15.51 -0.60 -8.98
N LYS A 42 16.11 0.58 -8.83
CA LYS A 42 17.53 0.77 -8.53
C LYS A 42 17.68 1.27 -7.10
N THR A 43 18.75 0.85 -6.44
CA THR A 43 19.14 1.33 -5.11
C THR A 43 19.31 2.85 -5.08
N GLY A 44 18.94 3.47 -3.95
CA GLY A 44 19.00 4.91 -3.73
C GLY A 44 17.88 5.70 -4.40
N GLN A 45 16.92 5.03 -5.05
CA GLN A 45 15.70 5.68 -5.51
C GLN A 45 14.74 5.96 -4.35
N ARG A 46 13.76 6.81 -4.63
CA ARG A 46 12.64 7.12 -3.74
C ARG A 46 11.35 6.64 -4.39
N ALA A 47 10.42 6.12 -3.58
CA ALA A 47 9.16 5.56 -4.03
C ALA A 47 7.97 6.24 -3.36
N LEU A 48 6.92 6.46 -4.13
CA LEU A 48 5.58 6.76 -3.65
C LEU A 48 4.75 5.49 -3.83
N ILE A 49 4.19 4.96 -2.74
CA ILE A 49 3.28 3.82 -2.81
C ILE A 49 1.87 4.33 -3.11
N VAL A 50 1.19 3.69 -4.07
CA VAL A 50 -0.21 3.97 -4.38
C VAL A 50 -0.98 2.65 -4.43
N ASP A 51 -2.11 2.60 -3.73
CA ASP A 51 -3.04 1.47 -3.78
C ASP A 51 -4.48 1.98 -3.73
N ASP A 52 -5.45 1.13 -4.06
CA ASP A 52 -6.86 1.52 -4.03
C ASP A 52 -7.41 1.64 -2.60
N LEU A 53 -7.10 0.67 -1.75
CA LEU A 53 -7.70 0.50 -0.44
C LEU A 53 -6.66 0.15 0.63
N ILE A 54 -6.74 0.83 1.78
CA ILE A 54 -6.02 0.41 2.99
C ILE A 54 -6.97 -0.06 4.10
N ARG A 55 -6.82 -1.34 4.45
CA ARG A 55 -7.47 -2.00 5.61
C ARG A 55 -6.40 -2.72 6.43
N GLY A 56 -6.30 -2.45 7.72
CA GLY A 56 -5.28 -3.03 8.62
C GLY A 56 -3.82 -2.63 8.32
N GLY A 57 -3.49 -2.22 7.09
CA GLY A 57 -2.17 -1.74 6.68
C GLY A 57 -1.14 -2.83 6.40
N GLY A 58 -1.55 -4.09 6.30
CA GLY A 58 -0.67 -5.23 6.01
C GLY A 58 0.00 -5.10 4.63
N THR A 59 -0.80 -4.89 3.58
CA THR A 59 -0.30 -4.68 2.21
C THR A 59 0.67 -3.50 2.11
N ALA A 60 0.31 -2.35 2.70
CA ALA A 60 1.14 -1.15 2.68
C ALA A 60 2.51 -1.38 3.35
N ARG A 61 2.54 -2.07 4.50
CA ARG A 61 3.79 -2.45 5.17
C ARG A 61 4.59 -3.47 4.38
N GLY A 62 3.92 -4.43 3.74
CA GLY A 62 4.56 -5.31 2.79
C GLY A 62 5.27 -4.53 1.68
N LEU A 63 4.57 -3.58 1.04
CA LEU A 63 5.19 -2.75 0.00
C LEU A 63 6.39 -1.93 0.53
N ILE A 64 6.32 -1.41 1.75
CA ILE A 64 7.46 -0.74 2.41
C ILE A 64 8.63 -1.71 2.58
N SER A 65 8.40 -2.90 3.16
CA SER A 65 9.44 -3.91 3.31
C SER A 65 10.02 -4.38 1.98
N LEU A 66 9.18 -4.49 0.93
CA LEU A 66 9.65 -4.83 -0.40
C LEU A 66 10.58 -3.76 -0.97
N MET A 67 10.31 -2.47 -0.75
CA MET A 67 11.21 -1.38 -1.16
C MET A 67 12.50 -1.35 -0.34
N ASP A 68 12.44 -1.69 0.94
CA ASP A 68 13.61 -1.80 1.82
C ASP A 68 14.61 -2.85 1.32
N GLU A 69 14.14 -4.00 0.81
CA GLU A 69 14.98 -5.02 0.15
C GLU A 69 15.76 -4.48 -1.06
N PHE A 70 15.33 -3.37 -1.66
CA PHE A 70 16.03 -2.69 -2.76
C PHE A 70 16.91 -1.51 -2.31
N ASN A 71 16.93 -1.20 -1.00
CA ASN A 71 17.45 0.04 -0.44
C ASN A 71 16.81 1.28 -1.11
N VAL A 72 15.48 1.28 -1.13
CA VAL A 72 14.65 2.34 -1.72
C VAL A 72 13.81 2.97 -0.62
N GLU A 73 13.92 4.29 -0.49
CA GLU A 73 13.17 5.04 0.52
C GLU A 73 11.72 5.25 0.07
N VAL A 74 10.76 4.88 0.91
CA VAL A 74 9.35 5.22 0.70
C VAL A 74 9.08 6.59 1.29
N ILE A 75 8.86 7.59 0.43
CA ILE A 75 8.64 8.99 0.85
C ILE A 75 7.19 9.32 1.16
N GLY A 76 6.26 8.41 0.84
CA GLY A 76 4.85 8.59 1.13
C GLY A 76 4.02 7.44 0.61
N LEU A 77 2.76 7.43 1.04
CA LEU A 77 1.75 6.47 0.61
C LEU A 77 0.46 7.21 0.29
N SER A 78 -0.22 6.80 -0.77
CA SER A 78 -1.51 7.35 -1.15
C SER A 78 -2.52 6.23 -1.39
N PHE A 79 -3.70 6.38 -0.81
CA PHE A 79 -4.82 5.45 -0.99
C PHE A 79 -6.04 6.19 -1.53
N VAL A 80 -6.88 5.51 -2.32
CA VAL A 80 -8.19 6.07 -2.68
C VAL A 80 -9.10 6.01 -1.45
N LEU A 81 -9.12 4.88 -0.76
CA LEU A 81 -10.04 4.62 0.33
C LEU A 81 -9.30 4.03 1.55
N ALA A 82 -9.62 4.51 2.75
CA ALA A 82 -9.06 4.02 4.01
C ALA A 82 -10.15 3.80 5.06
N GLN A 83 -9.96 2.82 5.94
CA GLN A 83 -10.89 2.61 7.06
C GLN A 83 -10.79 3.78 8.06
N ASP A 84 -11.92 4.42 8.35
CA ASP A 84 -12.05 5.66 9.14
C ASP A 84 -11.56 5.49 10.59
N THR A 85 -11.80 4.32 11.17
CA THR A 85 -11.33 3.97 12.51
C THR A 85 -10.27 2.89 12.40
N PRO A 86 -8.98 3.18 12.61
CA PRO A 86 -7.97 2.16 12.53
C PRO A 86 -7.81 1.45 13.89
N PRO A 87 -7.97 0.12 13.96
CA PRO A 87 -7.19 -0.69 14.90
C PRO A 87 -5.74 -0.87 14.41
N ARG A 88 -5.28 -0.09 13.40
CA ARG A 88 -3.94 -0.17 12.84
C ARG A 88 -3.06 0.98 13.30
N ARG A 89 -1.78 0.67 13.50
CA ARG A 89 -0.76 1.71 13.69
C ARG A 89 -0.74 2.63 12.46
N PRO A 90 -0.73 3.96 12.62
CA PRO A 90 -0.54 4.90 11.51
C PRO A 90 0.75 4.60 10.74
N ILE A 91 0.76 4.93 9.45
CA ILE A 91 1.97 4.89 8.62
C ILE A 91 2.35 6.34 8.33
N GLU A 92 3.64 6.64 8.45
CA GLU A 92 4.17 7.98 8.22
C GLU A 92 3.92 8.43 6.76
N ASN A 93 3.59 9.70 6.58
CA ASN A 93 3.35 10.32 5.27
C ASN A 93 2.27 9.62 4.42
N GLU A 94 1.29 8.97 5.06
CA GLU A 94 0.12 8.44 4.36
C GLU A 94 -0.93 9.54 4.09
N LYS A 95 -1.50 9.50 2.89
CA LYS A 95 -2.67 10.31 2.49
C LYS A 95 -3.73 9.39 1.91
N THR A 96 -4.99 9.68 2.20
CA THR A 96 -6.14 8.98 1.63
C THR A 96 -7.14 9.99 1.11
N LEU A 97 -7.87 9.66 0.04
CA LEU A 97 -8.91 10.55 -0.49
C LEU A 97 -10.22 10.40 0.28
N LEU A 98 -10.58 9.17 0.62
CA LEU A 98 -11.84 8.83 1.24
C LEU A 98 -11.61 7.98 2.49
N LEU A 99 -12.54 8.12 3.42
CA LEU A 99 -12.63 7.34 4.64
C LEU A 99 -13.94 6.55 4.63
N PHE A 100 -13.90 5.27 5.01
CA PHE A 100 -15.11 4.45 5.18
C PHE A 100 -15.22 3.83 6.57
N SER A 101 -16.45 3.72 7.04
CA SER A 101 -16.83 3.01 8.28
C SER A 101 -18.09 2.16 8.03
N GLY A 102 -18.32 1.19 8.91
CA GLY A 102 -19.41 0.22 8.74
C GLY A 102 -19.20 -0.75 7.58
N GLY A 103 -20.30 -1.22 7.00
CA GLY A 103 -20.32 -2.26 5.96
C GLY A 103 -20.31 -3.69 6.49
N GLY A 104 -20.74 -3.89 7.75
CA GLY A 104 -21.11 -5.20 8.30
C GLY A 104 -22.56 -5.57 7.95
N GLU A 105 -23.03 -6.76 8.37
CA GLU A 105 -24.38 -7.26 8.05
C GLU A 105 -25.49 -6.29 8.48
N ASP A 106 -25.31 -5.59 9.62
CA ASP A 106 -26.31 -4.67 10.21
C ASP A 106 -25.90 -3.19 10.20
N GLU A 107 -24.76 -2.84 9.59
CA GLU A 107 -24.23 -1.47 9.62
C GLU A 107 -24.03 -0.93 8.20
N PRO A 108 -24.75 0.14 7.80
CA PRO A 108 -24.61 0.70 6.47
C PRO A 108 -23.18 1.20 6.23
N LEU A 109 -22.69 1.02 5.00
CA LEU A 109 -21.41 1.59 4.60
C LEU A 109 -21.52 3.11 4.56
N SER A 110 -20.75 3.79 5.40
CA SER A 110 -20.59 5.24 5.35
C SER A 110 -19.27 5.58 4.66
N ILE A 111 -19.29 6.56 3.75
CA ILE A 111 -18.09 7.08 3.07
C ILE A 111 -18.09 8.59 3.22
N ARG A 112 -16.93 9.14 3.58
CA ARG A 112 -16.70 10.59 3.67
C ARG A 112 -15.34 10.98 3.09
N PRO A 113 -15.15 12.23 2.64
CA PRO A 113 -13.81 12.73 2.32
C PRO A 113 -12.87 12.65 3.52
N ALA A 114 -11.58 12.47 3.26
CA ALA A 114 -10.56 12.59 4.28
C ALA A 114 -10.44 14.04 4.80
N ASP A 115 -10.09 14.19 6.07
CA ASP A 115 -10.11 15.49 6.78
C ASP A 115 -9.29 16.57 6.07
N TRP A 116 -8.18 16.21 5.44
CA TRP A 116 -7.31 17.17 4.76
C TRP A 116 -7.92 17.74 3.46
N ILE A 117 -8.88 17.04 2.84
CA ILE A 117 -9.60 17.51 1.65
C ILE A 117 -10.64 18.56 2.04
N THR A 118 -11.34 18.36 3.16
CA THR A 118 -12.34 19.31 3.66
C THR A 118 -11.72 20.51 4.36
N SER A 119 -10.48 20.38 4.83
CA SER A 119 -9.75 21.45 5.53
C SER A 119 -9.14 22.51 4.60
N GLY A 120 -9.30 22.39 3.27
CA GLY A 120 -8.93 23.45 2.31
C GLY A 120 -7.43 23.69 2.14
N ILE A 121 -6.59 22.66 2.26
CA ILE A 121 -5.16 22.70 1.90
C ILE A 121 -4.99 22.35 0.42
#